data_AF-A0AAX3X1J1-F1
#
_entry.id   AF-A0AAX3X1J1-F1
#
_cell.length_a   1.000
_cell.length_b   1.000
_cell.length_c   1.000
_cell.angle_alpha   90.00
_cell.angle_beta   90.00
_cell.angle_gamma   90.00
#
_symmetry.space_group_name_H-M   'P 1'
#
loop_
_entity.id
_entity.type
_entity.pdbx_description
1 polymer ?
#
loop_
_entity_poly.entity_id
_entity_poly.type
_entity_poly.pdbx_seq_one_letter_code
_entity_poly.pdbx_strand_id
1 'polypeptide(L)'
;MVHDPLFRLDCGFLVSDVVPSEASYSRMIDVISQSDVLDVMQDTLIQIAFREGFLDDEHLAIDATHFESRDAVKPTEKKEPAPPKKRGRKSKEEREDWLAKQVEIEANQSTYEKEIKDQLDTPMVTLWQDAPIEPNWGIKKNSDGKTTFWFGFKGHLAVTTKSQYIIGRLMTSANLSDSKAAIPLLKKVEDQFPKHFTTAILDAGYDFEPIYCQLHAYQMRAVIPYNIRNEGEYLGFDEHFRPTCVREHSYCYDSFDEKYQTLKFTRPKECASCPLRDDSLCQRFSK
;
A
#
# COMPACT_ATOMS: atom_id res chain seq x y z
N MET A 1 37.18 -6.36 -11.61
CA MET A 1 36.83 -6.43 -10.16
C MET A 1 38.01 -6.27 -9.20
N VAL A 2 39.06 -7.11 -9.23
CA VAL A 2 40.06 -7.18 -8.14
C VAL A 2 40.83 -5.86 -7.89
N HIS A 3 41.06 -5.07 -8.94
CA HIS A 3 41.74 -3.76 -8.87
C HIS A 3 40.78 -2.57 -9.03
N ASP A 4 39.47 -2.82 -9.08
CA ASP A 4 38.48 -1.75 -9.21
C ASP A 4 38.17 -1.18 -7.82
N PRO A 5 38.58 0.06 -7.50
CA PRO A 5 38.35 0.66 -6.21
C PRO A 5 36.86 0.96 -5.96
N LEU A 6 36.07 1.20 -7.00
CA LEU A 6 34.63 1.44 -6.86
C LEU A 6 33.90 0.15 -6.50
N PHE A 7 34.23 -0.96 -7.17
CA PHE A 7 33.68 -2.26 -6.81
C PHE A 7 33.99 -2.66 -5.35
N ARG A 8 35.24 -2.41 -4.91
CA ARG A 8 35.62 -2.67 -3.52
C ARG A 8 34.80 -1.83 -2.53
N LEU A 9 34.64 -0.54 -2.82
CA LEU A 9 33.84 0.36 -2.00
C LEU A 9 32.36 -0.08 -1.96
N ASP A 10 31.76 -0.31 -3.12
CA ASP A 10 30.34 -0.70 -3.26
C ASP A 10 30.02 -2.01 -2.51
N CYS A 11 30.95 -2.96 -2.52
CA CYS A 11 30.79 -4.25 -1.83
C CYS A 11 31.31 -4.25 -0.38
N GLY A 12 31.81 -3.12 0.12
CA GLY A 12 32.31 -3.00 1.50
C GLY A 12 33.65 -3.71 1.77
N PHE A 13 34.43 -4.04 0.73
CA PHE A 13 35.77 -4.60 0.90
C PHE A 13 36.77 -3.50 1.28
N LEU A 14 37.60 -3.77 2.30
CA LEU A 14 38.72 -2.92 2.63
C LEU A 14 39.81 -3.03 1.56
N VAL A 15 40.68 -2.01 1.48
CA VAL A 15 41.80 -1.99 0.51
C VAL A 15 42.76 -3.18 0.73
N SER A 16 42.89 -3.65 1.96
CA SER A 16 43.71 -4.79 2.35
C SER A 16 43.07 -6.16 2.05
N ASP A 17 41.78 -6.21 1.74
CA ASP A 17 41.06 -7.47 1.64
C ASP A 17 41.42 -8.24 0.37
N VAL A 18 41.45 -9.56 0.50
CA VAL A 18 41.54 -10.46 -0.65
C VAL A 18 40.15 -10.53 -1.28
N VAL A 19 39.99 -9.84 -2.40
CA VAL A 19 38.72 -9.79 -3.14
C VAL A 19 38.57 -11.07 -3.99
N PRO A 20 37.40 -11.73 -4.01
CA PRO A 20 37.17 -12.89 -4.87
C PRO A 20 37.34 -12.54 -6.35
N SER A 21 37.63 -13.56 -7.16
CA SER A 21 37.56 -13.41 -8.62
C SER A 21 36.12 -13.11 -9.04
N GLU A 22 35.96 -12.40 -10.15
CA GLU A 22 34.64 -12.03 -10.70
C GLU A 22 33.73 -13.25 -10.87
N ALA A 23 34.25 -14.34 -11.46
CA ALA A 23 33.49 -15.59 -11.61
C ALA A 23 33.05 -16.19 -10.27
N SER A 24 33.82 -16.01 -9.19
CA SER A 24 33.44 -16.49 -7.86
C SER A 24 32.36 -15.62 -7.24
N TYR A 25 32.50 -14.29 -7.37
CA TYR A 25 31.48 -13.34 -6.92
C TYR A 25 30.16 -13.53 -7.66
N SER A 26 30.17 -13.64 -8.98
CA SER A 26 28.96 -13.87 -9.79
C SER A 26 28.24 -15.16 -9.42
N ARG A 27 28.98 -16.27 -9.21
CA ARG A 27 28.37 -17.53 -8.75
C ARG A 27 27.77 -17.42 -7.36
N MET A 28 28.44 -16.71 -6.45
CA MET A 28 27.90 -16.47 -5.10
C MET A 28 26.60 -15.67 -5.17
N ILE A 29 26.56 -14.58 -5.96
CA ILE A 29 25.35 -13.77 -6.15
C ILE A 29 24.22 -14.59 -6.79
N ASP A 30 24.52 -15.42 -7.78
CA ASP A 30 23.54 -16.31 -8.43
C ASP A 30 22.94 -17.33 -7.45
N VAL A 31 23.76 -17.89 -6.57
CA VAL A 31 23.26 -18.78 -5.50
C VAL A 31 22.39 -18.02 -4.51
N ILE A 32 22.80 -16.81 -4.11
CA ILE A 32 22.02 -15.99 -3.17
C ILE A 32 20.69 -15.57 -3.80
N SER A 33 20.66 -15.14 -5.06
CA SER A 33 19.45 -14.69 -5.75
C SER A 33 18.43 -15.79 -5.99
N GLN A 34 18.87 -17.05 -6.03
CA GLN A 34 18.00 -18.24 -6.15
C GLN A 34 17.57 -18.80 -4.78
N SER A 35 17.91 -18.13 -3.68
CA SER A 35 17.61 -18.55 -2.31
C SER A 35 16.80 -17.51 -1.55
N ASP A 36 16.17 -17.92 -0.45
CA ASP A 36 15.45 -17.07 0.51
C ASP A 36 16.31 -16.73 1.74
N VAL A 37 17.63 -16.99 1.69
CA VAL A 37 18.51 -16.93 2.87
C VAL A 37 18.48 -15.56 3.55
N LEU A 38 18.44 -14.48 2.78
CA LEU A 38 18.42 -13.11 3.29
C LEU A 38 17.08 -12.75 3.95
N ASP A 39 15.98 -13.33 3.47
CA ASP A 39 14.65 -13.16 4.08
C ASP A 39 14.59 -13.92 5.41
N VAL A 40 15.04 -15.17 5.42
CA VAL A 40 15.10 -16.01 6.63
C VAL A 40 16.02 -15.39 7.68
N MET A 41 17.19 -14.87 7.29
CA MET A 41 18.12 -14.20 8.20
C MET A 41 17.50 -12.95 8.82
N GLN A 42 16.84 -12.11 8.02
CA GLN A 42 16.16 -10.90 8.52
C GLN A 42 15.04 -11.29 9.49
N ASP A 43 14.16 -12.19 9.09
CA ASP A 43 13.04 -12.65 9.92
C ASP A 43 13.53 -13.21 11.26
N THR A 44 14.60 -14.02 11.23
CA THR A 44 15.22 -14.58 12.44
C THR A 44 15.77 -13.48 13.34
N LEU A 45 16.47 -12.50 12.77
CA LEU A 45 17.06 -11.40 13.54
C LEU A 45 16.01 -10.51 14.20
N ILE A 46 14.93 -10.17 13.48
CA ILE A 46 13.84 -9.38 14.04
C ILE A 46 13.12 -10.16 15.14
N GLN A 47 12.90 -11.46 14.95
CA GLN A 47 12.29 -12.31 15.98
C GLN A 47 13.13 -12.39 17.26
N ILE A 48 14.47 -12.43 17.13
CA ILE A 48 15.37 -12.35 18.28
C ILE A 48 15.25 -10.97 18.94
N ALA A 49 15.32 -9.88 18.16
CA ALA A 49 15.20 -8.52 18.68
C ALA A 49 13.87 -8.31 19.44
N PHE A 50 12.78 -8.87 18.92
CA PHE A 50 11.47 -8.86 19.56
C PHE A 50 11.47 -9.60 20.92
N ARG A 51 12.00 -10.83 20.97
CA ARG A 51 12.05 -11.64 22.20
C ARG A 51 12.93 -11.02 23.29
N GLU A 52 14.02 -10.38 22.88
CA GLU A 52 14.95 -9.70 23.79
C GLU A 52 14.45 -8.31 24.23
N GLY A 53 13.29 -7.86 23.74
CA GLY A 53 12.67 -6.59 24.13
C GLY A 53 13.26 -5.35 23.46
N PHE A 54 13.99 -5.50 22.35
CA PHE A 54 14.46 -4.37 21.53
C PHE A 54 13.36 -3.79 20.63
N LEU A 55 12.25 -4.52 20.46
CA LEU A 55 11.08 -4.10 19.70
C LEU A 55 9.88 -4.15 20.65
N ASP A 56 9.54 -2.99 21.23
CA ASP A 56 8.41 -2.77 22.14
C ASP A 56 7.33 -1.85 21.54
N ASP A 57 7.44 -1.56 20.24
CA ASP A 57 6.62 -0.63 19.49
C ASP A 57 5.21 -1.17 19.20
N GLU A 58 4.18 -0.41 19.57
CA GLU A 58 2.79 -0.73 19.20
C GLU A 58 2.36 -0.13 17.85
N HIS A 59 3.22 0.64 17.19
CA HIS A 59 2.88 1.44 16.02
C HIS A 59 3.74 1.05 14.82
N LEU A 60 3.05 0.78 13.72
CA LEU A 60 3.61 0.35 12.44
C LEU A 60 3.47 1.47 11.41
N ALA A 61 4.52 1.75 10.65
CA ALA A 61 4.47 2.59 9.46
C ALA A 61 4.70 1.74 8.21
N ILE A 62 3.97 2.02 7.13
CA ILE A 62 4.20 1.42 5.82
C ILE A 62 4.43 2.51 4.79
N ASP A 63 5.54 2.38 4.06
CA ASP A 63 5.88 3.28 2.94
C ASP A 63 6.68 2.53 1.86
N ALA A 64 6.78 3.13 0.68
CA ALA A 64 7.51 2.60 -0.46
C ALA A 64 8.67 3.51 -0.89
N THR A 65 9.82 2.90 -1.14
CA THR A 65 10.97 3.59 -1.75
C THR A 65 11.29 3.00 -3.12
N HIS A 66 11.85 3.81 -4.02
CA HIS A 66 12.17 3.38 -5.38
C HIS A 66 13.66 3.04 -5.51
N PHE A 67 13.96 2.07 -6.37
CA PHE A 67 15.31 1.66 -6.71
C PHE A 67 15.46 1.64 -8.23
N GLU A 68 16.51 2.26 -8.76
CA GLU A 68 16.86 2.16 -10.17
C GLU A 68 17.51 0.80 -10.44
N SER A 69 17.10 0.14 -11.53
CA SER A 69 17.76 -1.07 -11.97
C SER A 69 19.08 -0.72 -12.66
N ARG A 70 20.08 -1.58 -12.48
CA ARG A 70 21.31 -1.55 -13.29
C ARG A 70 21.11 -2.20 -14.68
N ASP A 71 20.01 -2.91 -14.87
CA ASP A 71 19.67 -3.55 -16.15
C ASP A 71 19.20 -2.53 -17.18
N ALA A 72 19.59 -2.77 -18.43
CA ALA A 72 19.08 -1.99 -19.55
C ALA A 72 17.67 -2.44 -19.92
N VAL A 73 16.84 -1.47 -20.32
CA VAL A 73 15.50 -1.71 -20.86
C VAL A 73 15.61 -2.60 -22.11
N LYS A 74 14.92 -3.73 -22.12
CA LYS A 74 14.74 -4.51 -23.35
C LYS A 74 13.77 -3.75 -24.26
N PRO A 75 14.13 -3.39 -25.51
CA PRO A 75 13.22 -2.71 -26.41
C PRO A 75 11.99 -3.57 -26.69
N THR A 76 10.81 -3.14 -26.26
CA THR A 76 9.55 -3.78 -26.64
C THR A 76 9.11 -3.29 -28.00
N GLU A 77 8.66 -4.18 -28.87
CA GLU A 77 8.03 -3.82 -30.15
C GLU A 77 6.85 -2.88 -29.91
N LYS A 78 6.83 -1.75 -30.62
CA LYS A 78 5.72 -0.79 -30.54
C LYS A 78 4.47 -1.49 -31.07
N LYS A 79 3.53 -1.83 -30.18
CA LYS A 79 2.19 -2.25 -30.58
C LYS A 79 1.54 -1.09 -31.35
N GLU A 80 1.11 -1.35 -32.58
CA GLU A 80 0.41 -0.37 -33.37
C GLU A 80 -0.85 0.11 -32.62
N PRO A 81 -1.12 1.43 -32.60
CA PRO A 81 -2.29 1.95 -31.93
C PRO A 81 -3.55 1.35 -32.57
N ALA A 82 -4.36 0.68 -31.75
CA ALA A 82 -5.61 0.10 -32.21
C ALA A 82 -6.51 1.22 -32.79
N PRO A 83 -7.22 0.95 -33.91
CA PRO A 83 -8.06 1.96 -34.55
C PRO A 83 -9.13 2.48 -33.58
N PRO A 84 -9.45 3.79 -33.63
CA PRO A 84 -10.40 4.40 -32.71
C PRO A 84 -11.77 3.72 -32.82
N LYS A 85 -12.26 3.19 -31.70
CA LYS A 85 -13.59 2.56 -31.63
C LYS A 85 -14.66 3.61 -31.92
N LYS A 86 -15.63 3.28 -32.80
CA LYS A 86 -16.78 4.14 -33.08
C LYS A 86 -17.54 4.43 -31.78
N ARG A 87 -17.76 5.71 -31.47
CA ARG A 87 -18.61 6.14 -30.36
C ARG A 87 -20.08 5.83 -30.72
N GLY A 88 -20.70 4.87 -30.03
CA GLY A 88 -22.08 4.48 -30.25
C GLY A 88 -22.54 3.38 -29.29
N ARG A 89 -23.86 3.17 -29.20
CA ARG A 89 -24.47 2.08 -28.41
C ARG A 89 -24.12 0.74 -29.09
N LYS A 90 -23.39 -0.12 -28.39
CA LYS A 90 -23.10 -1.49 -28.83
C LYS A 90 -24.40 -2.26 -29.06
N SER A 91 -24.41 -3.16 -30.04
CA SER A 91 -25.54 -4.09 -30.23
C SER A 91 -25.66 -5.03 -29.01
N LYS A 92 -26.80 -5.72 -28.87
CA LYS A 92 -27.03 -6.65 -27.74
C LYS A 92 -26.02 -7.81 -27.77
N GLU A 93 -25.77 -8.38 -28.94
CA GLU A 93 -24.80 -9.46 -29.18
C GLU A 93 -23.36 -8.99 -28.90
N GLU A 94 -22.98 -7.80 -29.37
CA GLU A 94 -21.65 -7.21 -29.07
C GLU A 94 -21.43 -6.95 -27.58
N ARG A 95 -22.50 -6.71 -26.81
CA ARG A 95 -22.42 -6.55 -25.35
C ARG A 95 -22.23 -7.89 -24.66
N GLU A 96 -22.94 -8.93 -25.10
CA GLU A 96 -22.81 -10.29 -24.55
C GLU A 96 -21.41 -10.85 -24.82
N ASP A 97 -20.89 -10.70 -26.04
CA ASP A 97 -19.50 -11.05 -26.39
C ASP A 97 -18.48 -10.23 -25.59
N TRP A 98 -18.75 -8.95 -25.35
CA TRP A 98 -17.88 -8.10 -24.55
C TRP A 98 -17.87 -8.54 -23.08
N LEU A 99 -19.03 -8.88 -22.50
CA LEU A 99 -19.12 -9.41 -21.14
C LEU A 99 -18.39 -10.74 -21.01
N ALA A 100 -18.58 -11.66 -21.97
CA ALA A 100 -17.87 -12.94 -21.99
C ALA A 100 -16.35 -12.75 -22.04
N LYS A 101 -15.87 -11.82 -22.90
CA LYS A 101 -14.45 -11.45 -22.96
C LYS A 101 -13.95 -10.79 -21.67
N GLN A 102 -14.76 -9.97 -21.00
CA GLN A 102 -14.38 -9.40 -19.70
C GLN A 102 -14.22 -10.50 -18.64
N VAL A 103 -15.17 -11.45 -18.57
CA VAL A 103 -15.10 -12.59 -17.66
C VAL A 103 -13.86 -13.45 -17.94
N GLU A 104 -13.54 -13.70 -19.20
CA GLU A 104 -12.32 -14.43 -19.58
C GLU A 104 -11.04 -13.67 -19.21
N ILE A 105 -11.02 -12.35 -19.41
CA ILE A 105 -9.90 -11.50 -18.99
C ILE A 105 -9.75 -11.54 -17.47
N GLU A 106 -10.83 -11.34 -16.71
CA GLU A 106 -10.84 -11.38 -15.24
C GLU A 106 -10.41 -12.76 -14.71
N ALA A 107 -10.82 -13.85 -15.36
CA ALA A 107 -10.42 -15.20 -15.01
C ALA A 107 -8.92 -15.46 -15.23
N ASN A 108 -8.32 -14.81 -16.23
CA ASN A 108 -6.90 -14.96 -16.58
C ASN A 108 -5.99 -13.90 -15.93
N GLN A 109 -6.53 -12.96 -15.16
CA GLN A 109 -5.73 -11.95 -14.47
C GLN A 109 -4.87 -12.60 -13.38
N SER A 110 -3.61 -12.18 -13.35
CA SER A 110 -2.69 -12.49 -12.26
C SER A 110 -3.13 -11.83 -10.95
N THR A 111 -2.58 -12.32 -9.84
CA THR A 111 -2.94 -11.91 -8.48
C THR A 111 -2.85 -10.40 -8.25
N TYR A 112 -1.85 -9.72 -8.82
CA TYR A 112 -1.68 -8.26 -8.70
C TYR A 112 -2.30 -7.44 -9.84
N GLU A 113 -2.89 -8.08 -10.86
CA GLU A 113 -3.73 -7.40 -11.85
C GLU A 113 -5.16 -7.21 -11.35
N LYS A 114 -5.65 -8.15 -10.53
CA LYS A 114 -6.91 -8.07 -9.79
C LYS A 114 -7.00 -6.85 -8.87
N GLU A 115 -8.20 -6.58 -8.37
CA GLU A 115 -8.44 -5.43 -7.50
C GLU A 115 -7.86 -5.67 -6.09
N ILE A 116 -7.58 -4.59 -5.35
CA ILE A 116 -7.01 -4.69 -3.99
C ILE A 116 -7.94 -5.51 -3.07
N LYS A 117 -9.26 -5.43 -3.27
CA LYS A 117 -10.24 -6.18 -2.48
C LYS A 117 -10.03 -7.70 -2.55
N ASP A 118 -9.57 -8.21 -3.69
CA ASP A 118 -9.34 -9.64 -3.90
C ASP A 118 -8.14 -10.15 -3.07
N GLN A 119 -7.26 -9.23 -2.63
CA GLN A 119 -6.14 -9.56 -1.75
C GLN A 119 -6.59 -9.89 -0.32
N LEU A 120 -7.81 -9.49 0.10
CA LEU A 120 -8.32 -9.77 1.46
C LEU A 120 -8.45 -11.27 1.71
N ASP A 121 -9.04 -11.99 0.75
CA ASP A 121 -9.26 -13.44 0.86
C ASP A 121 -8.05 -14.27 0.40
N THR A 122 -7.10 -13.65 -0.30
CA THR A 122 -5.90 -14.34 -0.81
C THR A 122 -4.88 -14.61 0.32
N PRO A 123 -4.36 -15.83 0.50
CA PRO A 123 -3.36 -16.12 1.52
C PRO A 123 -2.08 -15.29 1.36
N MET A 124 -1.41 -15.00 2.49
CA MET A 124 -0.16 -14.22 2.53
C MET A 124 0.91 -14.80 1.60
N VAL A 125 1.12 -16.13 1.65
CA VAL A 125 2.14 -16.83 0.86
C VAL A 125 1.93 -16.64 -0.64
N THR A 126 0.68 -16.73 -1.11
CA THR A 126 0.34 -16.51 -2.54
C THR A 126 0.60 -15.06 -2.94
N LEU A 127 0.17 -14.10 -2.13
CA LEU A 127 0.46 -12.68 -2.39
C LEU A 127 1.97 -12.40 -2.42
N TRP A 128 2.75 -13.08 -1.59
CA TRP A 128 4.20 -12.89 -1.53
C TRP A 128 4.91 -13.48 -2.76
N GLN A 129 4.51 -14.68 -3.18
CA GLN A 129 5.09 -15.39 -4.33
C GLN A 129 4.72 -14.76 -5.66
N ASP A 130 3.48 -14.27 -5.78
CA ASP A 130 2.97 -13.69 -7.03
C ASP A 130 3.37 -12.22 -7.22
N ALA A 131 4.11 -11.64 -6.26
CA ALA A 131 4.56 -10.26 -6.35
C ALA A 131 5.47 -10.08 -7.58
N PRO A 132 5.14 -9.14 -8.50
CA PRO A 132 5.93 -8.97 -9.71
C PRO A 132 7.31 -8.42 -9.33
N ILE A 133 8.39 -9.04 -9.78
CA ILE A 133 9.77 -8.67 -9.40
C ILE A 133 10.67 -8.32 -10.59
N GLU A 134 10.14 -8.28 -11.81
CA GLU A 134 10.89 -7.85 -12.99
C GLU A 134 10.99 -6.32 -13.06
N PRO A 135 12.15 -5.71 -13.38
CA PRO A 135 12.26 -4.26 -13.43
C PRO A 135 11.35 -3.67 -14.51
N ASN A 136 10.67 -2.58 -14.18
CA ASN A 136 9.75 -1.92 -15.10
C ASN A 136 9.79 -0.39 -14.93
N TRP A 137 9.07 0.33 -15.79
CA TRP A 137 8.94 1.77 -15.69
C TRP A 137 8.02 2.17 -14.53
N GLY A 138 8.56 2.95 -13.59
CA GLY A 138 7.83 3.64 -12.56
C GLY A 138 7.59 5.10 -12.92
N ILE A 139 6.54 5.68 -12.33
CA ILE A 139 6.16 7.09 -12.48
C ILE A 139 5.89 7.68 -11.10
N LYS A 140 6.52 8.82 -10.79
CA LYS A 140 6.34 9.53 -9.51
C LYS A 140 6.27 11.02 -9.79
N LYS A 141 5.40 11.71 -9.06
CA LYS A 141 5.43 13.17 -8.99
C LYS A 141 6.36 13.58 -7.86
N ASN A 142 7.36 14.40 -8.16
CA ASN A 142 8.25 14.95 -7.14
C ASN A 142 7.53 16.08 -6.38
N SER A 143 8.15 16.53 -5.29
CA SER A 143 7.65 17.64 -4.46
C SER A 143 7.41 18.94 -5.24
N ASP A 144 8.13 19.13 -6.36
CA ASP A 144 7.95 20.27 -7.29
C ASP A 144 6.77 20.10 -8.26
N GLY A 145 5.99 19.02 -8.14
CA GLY A 145 4.88 18.68 -9.03
C GLY A 145 5.30 18.11 -10.39
N LYS A 146 6.61 17.93 -10.64
CA LYS A 146 7.15 17.36 -11.88
C LYS A 146 7.09 15.84 -11.89
N THR A 147 6.73 15.26 -13.03
CA THR A 147 6.74 13.82 -13.23
C THR A 147 8.16 13.32 -13.53
N THR A 148 8.64 12.38 -12.72
CA THR A 148 9.89 11.66 -12.93
C THR A 148 9.59 10.21 -13.27
N PHE A 149 10.35 9.70 -14.23
CA PHE A 149 10.29 8.32 -14.70
C PHE A 149 11.59 7.63 -14.30
N TRP A 150 11.49 6.41 -13.79
CA TRP A 150 12.65 5.56 -13.53
C TRP A 150 12.36 4.15 -14.01
N PHE A 151 13.42 3.41 -14.36
CA PHE A 151 13.31 2.00 -14.68
C PHE A 151 13.90 1.19 -13.52
N GLY A 152 13.10 0.33 -12.90
CA GLY A 152 13.58 -0.51 -11.81
C GLY A 152 12.47 -1.05 -10.93
N PHE A 153 12.64 -0.88 -9.62
CA PHE A 153 11.89 -1.55 -8.58
C PHE A 153 11.32 -0.56 -7.56
N LYS A 154 10.49 -1.11 -6.67
CA LYS A 154 10.04 -0.49 -5.42
C LYS A 154 10.28 -1.46 -4.27
N GLY A 155 10.81 -0.96 -3.16
CA GLY A 155 10.82 -1.68 -1.88
C GLY A 155 9.74 -1.10 -0.98
N HIS A 156 8.74 -1.90 -0.68
CA HIS A 156 7.67 -1.58 0.26
C HIS A 156 8.09 -2.08 1.64
N LEU A 157 8.13 -1.19 2.60
CA LEU A 157 8.70 -1.45 3.92
C LEU A 157 7.63 -1.29 4.99
N ALA A 158 7.59 -2.25 5.90
CA ALA A 158 6.86 -2.18 7.16
C ALA A 158 7.88 -1.91 8.27
N VAL A 159 7.75 -0.75 8.93
CA VAL A 159 8.77 -0.19 9.81
C VAL A 159 8.15 0.18 11.16
N THR A 160 8.82 -0.17 12.24
CA THR A 160 8.44 0.26 13.60
C THR A 160 8.77 1.73 13.82
N THR A 161 7.89 2.46 14.49
CA THR A 161 7.97 3.94 14.48
C THR A 161 8.97 4.53 15.47
N LYS A 162 9.21 3.88 16.61
CA LYS A 162 10.12 4.34 17.68
C LYS A 162 11.49 3.69 17.52
N SER A 163 11.56 2.39 17.31
CA SER A 163 12.82 1.65 17.19
C SER A 163 13.39 1.60 15.77
N GLN A 164 12.59 1.96 14.74
CA GLN A 164 13.01 2.06 13.33
C GLN A 164 13.50 0.74 12.70
N TYR A 165 13.13 -0.40 13.28
CA TYR A 165 13.35 -1.71 12.66
C TYR A 165 12.45 -1.91 11.45
N ILE A 166 13.04 -2.38 10.35
CA ILE A 166 12.33 -2.91 9.19
C ILE A 166 11.90 -4.34 9.52
N ILE A 167 10.62 -4.52 9.83
CA ILE A 167 10.04 -5.80 10.25
C ILE A 167 9.39 -6.57 9.10
N GLY A 168 9.13 -5.89 7.97
CA GLY A 168 8.66 -6.50 6.75
C GLY A 168 9.17 -5.74 5.54
N ARG A 169 9.53 -6.47 4.48
CA ARG A 169 9.94 -5.88 3.21
C ARG A 169 9.39 -6.70 2.05
N LEU A 170 8.84 -6.02 1.06
CA LEU A 170 8.41 -6.64 -0.19
C LEU A 170 9.00 -5.83 -1.35
N MET A 171 9.80 -6.48 -2.19
CA MET A 171 10.37 -5.85 -3.38
C MET A 171 9.53 -6.20 -4.59
N THR A 172 9.17 -5.19 -5.38
CA THR A 172 8.32 -5.37 -6.57
C THR A 172 8.82 -4.56 -7.75
N SER A 173 8.29 -4.85 -8.94
CA SER A 173 8.39 -4.01 -10.13
C SER A 173 7.96 -2.57 -9.85
N ALA A 174 8.59 -1.58 -10.48
CA ALA A 174 8.30 -0.17 -10.22
C ALA A 174 6.90 0.31 -10.66
N ASN A 175 6.23 -0.42 -11.55
CA ASN A 175 4.88 -0.10 -12.00
C ASN A 175 3.78 -0.57 -11.03
N LEU A 176 4.13 -1.34 -10.00
CA LEU A 176 3.15 -1.74 -8.99
C LEU A 176 2.73 -0.52 -8.13
N SER A 177 1.43 -0.41 -7.88
CA SER A 177 0.88 0.60 -6.97
C SER A 177 1.27 0.28 -5.53
N ASP A 178 1.69 1.29 -4.77
CA ASP A 178 2.16 1.12 -3.39
C ASP A 178 1.04 0.55 -2.50
N SER A 179 -0.21 0.97 -2.74
CA SER A 179 -1.39 0.45 -2.06
C SER A 179 -1.60 -1.07 -2.24
N LYS A 180 -1.19 -1.66 -3.37
CA LYS A 180 -1.30 -3.11 -3.61
C LYS A 180 -0.31 -3.93 -2.77
N ALA A 181 0.73 -3.31 -2.19
CA ALA A 181 1.69 -3.98 -1.32
C ALA A 181 1.30 -3.92 0.16
N ALA A 182 0.32 -3.09 0.54
CA ALA A 182 -0.07 -2.88 1.93
C ALA A 182 -0.65 -4.14 2.59
N ILE A 183 -1.64 -4.78 1.97
CA ILE A 183 -2.27 -6.00 2.52
C ILE A 183 -1.26 -7.16 2.65
N PRO A 184 -0.43 -7.47 1.63
CA PRO A 184 0.65 -8.45 1.78
C PRO A 184 1.56 -8.17 2.98
N LEU A 185 2.01 -6.92 3.15
CA LEU A 185 2.85 -6.51 4.28
C LEU A 185 2.14 -6.66 5.62
N LEU A 186 0.89 -6.20 5.74
CA LEU A 186 0.09 -6.34 6.96
C LEU A 186 -0.09 -7.80 7.34
N LYS A 187 -0.34 -8.68 6.35
CA LYS A 187 -0.45 -10.13 6.58
C LYS A 187 0.87 -10.74 7.06
N LYS A 188 2.00 -10.32 6.50
CA LYS A 188 3.34 -10.77 6.96
C LYS A 188 3.64 -10.31 8.39
N VAL A 189 3.31 -9.07 8.71
CA VAL A 189 3.51 -8.52 10.07
C VAL A 189 2.63 -9.26 11.07
N GLU A 190 1.36 -9.49 10.78
CA GLU A 190 0.45 -10.22 11.69
C GLU A 190 0.86 -11.68 11.86
N ASP A 191 1.38 -12.34 10.80
CA ASP A 191 1.91 -13.70 10.88
C ASP A 191 3.13 -13.78 11.82
N GLN A 192 4.03 -12.78 11.77
CA GLN A 192 5.23 -12.74 12.60
C GLN A 192 5.01 -12.22 14.02
N PHE A 193 4.11 -11.25 14.19
CA PHE A 193 3.84 -10.56 15.46
C PHE A 193 2.33 -10.49 15.73
N PRO A 194 1.67 -11.64 15.96
CA PRO A 194 0.22 -11.68 16.10
C PRO A 194 -0.29 -10.72 17.18
N LYS A 195 -1.20 -9.82 16.83
CA LYS A 195 -1.85 -8.86 17.73
C LYS A 195 -0.89 -7.92 18.49
N HIS A 196 0.34 -7.75 18.02
CA HIS A 196 1.31 -6.88 18.69
C HIS A 196 1.08 -5.40 18.36
N PHE A 197 0.91 -5.08 17.07
CA PHE A 197 0.73 -3.70 16.61
C PHE A 197 -0.73 -3.27 16.74
N THR A 198 -0.96 -2.10 17.33
CA THR A 198 -2.32 -1.56 17.58
C THR A 198 -2.67 -0.41 16.65
N THR A 199 -1.69 0.16 15.95
CA THR A 199 -1.88 1.32 15.07
C THR A 199 -1.02 1.18 13.82
N ALA A 200 -1.61 1.42 12.65
CA ALA A 200 -0.91 1.51 11.38
C ALA A 200 -0.96 2.94 10.82
N ILE A 201 0.18 3.43 10.37
CA ILE A 201 0.38 4.77 9.81
C ILE A 201 0.80 4.60 8.35
N LEU A 202 0.03 5.18 7.43
CA LEU A 202 0.29 5.10 5.99
C LEU A 202 0.03 6.46 5.33
N ASP A 203 0.65 6.72 4.18
CA ASP A 203 0.42 7.94 3.40
C ASP A 203 -0.96 7.94 2.71
N ALA A 204 -1.41 9.11 2.22
CA ALA A 204 -2.67 9.30 1.51
C ALA A 204 -2.83 8.41 0.26
N GLY A 205 -1.70 7.93 -0.30
CA GLY A 205 -1.70 6.94 -1.38
C GLY A 205 -2.29 5.58 -0.99
N TYR A 206 -2.41 5.30 0.31
CA TYR A 206 -2.94 4.06 0.86
C TYR A 206 -4.41 4.16 1.29
N ASP A 207 -5.08 5.28 1.02
CA ASP A 207 -6.49 5.49 1.33
C ASP A 207 -7.41 4.64 0.44
N PHE A 208 -7.61 3.38 0.82
CA PHE A 208 -8.42 2.38 0.12
C PHE A 208 -9.21 1.52 1.11
N GLU A 209 -10.52 1.36 0.88
CA GLU A 209 -11.42 0.58 1.74
C GLU A 209 -10.88 -0.81 2.13
N PRO A 210 -10.32 -1.64 1.21
CA PRO A 210 -9.74 -2.93 1.60
C PRO A 210 -8.62 -2.85 2.63
N ILE A 211 -7.80 -1.78 2.62
CA ILE A 211 -6.73 -1.61 3.60
C ILE A 211 -7.33 -1.36 4.99
N TYR A 212 -8.37 -0.52 5.08
CA TYR A 212 -9.12 -0.34 6.33
C TYR A 212 -9.79 -1.63 6.81
N CYS A 213 -10.40 -2.40 5.90
CA CYS A 213 -10.98 -3.71 6.25
C CYS A 213 -9.94 -4.65 6.86
N GLN A 214 -8.75 -4.73 6.25
CA GLN A 214 -7.65 -5.56 6.73
C GLN A 214 -7.15 -5.11 8.11
N LEU A 215 -6.96 -3.80 8.31
CA LEU A 215 -6.54 -3.23 9.60
C LEU A 215 -7.58 -3.47 10.69
N HIS A 216 -8.86 -3.26 10.38
CA HIS A 216 -9.96 -3.51 11.32
C HIS A 216 -10.06 -5.00 11.69
N ALA A 217 -9.86 -5.92 10.75
CA ALA A 217 -9.82 -7.35 11.03
C ALA A 217 -8.70 -7.72 12.03
N TYR A 218 -7.61 -6.97 12.04
CA TYR A 218 -6.49 -7.11 12.98
C TYR A 218 -6.60 -6.21 14.21
N GLN A 219 -7.76 -5.56 14.41
CA GLN A 219 -8.01 -4.65 15.54
C GLN A 219 -7.02 -3.47 15.61
N MET A 220 -6.49 -3.06 14.46
CA MET A 220 -5.56 -1.94 14.33
C MET A 220 -6.32 -0.64 14.03
N ARG A 221 -5.87 0.45 14.66
CA ARG A 221 -6.31 1.81 14.29
C ARG A 221 -5.58 2.27 13.04
N ALA A 222 -6.32 2.80 12.07
CA ALA A 222 -5.75 3.36 10.85
C ALA A 222 -5.48 4.87 11.02
N VAL A 223 -4.26 5.30 10.74
CA VAL A 223 -3.87 6.71 10.63
C VAL A 223 -3.41 6.94 9.19
N ILE A 224 -4.37 7.26 8.33
CA ILE A 224 -4.16 7.50 6.90
C ILE A 224 -4.76 8.87 6.57
N PRO A 225 -4.00 9.81 5.99
CA PRO A 225 -4.58 11.06 5.51
C PRO A 225 -5.62 10.79 4.42
N TYR A 226 -6.80 11.40 4.57
CA TYR A 226 -7.87 11.26 3.59
C TYR A 226 -7.49 11.82 2.23
N ASN A 227 -7.76 11.06 1.17
CA ASN A 227 -7.42 11.39 -0.19
C ASN A 227 -8.69 11.80 -0.96
N ILE A 228 -8.89 13.12 -1.07
CA ILE A 228 -10.07 13.74 -1.71
C ILE A 228 -10.29 13.25 -3.16
N ARG A 229 -9.22 12.87 -3.86
CA ARG A 229 -9.25 12.46 -5.29
C ARG A 229 -10.11 13.43 -6.12
N ASN A 230 -11.12 12.89 -6.81
CA ASN A 230 -12.11 13.62 -7.60
C ASN A 230 -13.51 13.53 -6.95
N GLU A 231 -13.58 13.32 -5.64
CA GLU A 231 -14.86 13.20 -4.94
C GLU A 231 -15.58 14.56 -4.90
N GLY A 232 -16.90 14.51 -5.07
CA GLY A 232 -17.76 15.68 -4.98
C GLY A 232 -18.13 16.00 -3.53
N GLU A 233 -18.87 17.08 -3.33
CA GLU A 233 -19.40 17.43 -2.01
C GLU A 233 -20.33 16.32 -1.47
N TYR A 234 -20.08 15.91 -0.23
CA TYR A 234 -20.95 14.98 0.48
C TYR A 234 -22.13 15.74 1.10
N LEU A 235 -23.31 15.58 0.50
CA LEU A 235 -24.54 16.16 1.04
C LEU A 235 -24.77 15.71 2.49
N GLY A 236 -24.91 16.68 3.39
CA GLY A 236 -25.13 16.44 4.82
C GLY A 236 -23.85 16.28 5.65
N PHE A 237 -22.69 16.55 5.08
CA PHE A 237 -21.40 16.61 5.78
C PHE A 237 -20.65 17.89 5.43
N ASP A 238 -19.76 18.33 6.31
CA ASP A 238 -18.84 19.42 6.02
C ASP A 238 -17.50 18.92 5.42
N GLU A 239 -16.58 19.85 5.16
CA GLU A 239 -15.23 19.57 4.64
C GLU A 239 -14.36 18.67 5.54
N HIS A 240 -14.80 18.39 6.76
CA HIS A 240 -14.14 17.51 7.73
C HIS A 240 -14.95 16.25 8.03
N PHE A 241 -15.90 15.89 7.17
CA PHE A 241 -16.79 14.74 7.35
C PHE A 241 -17.58 14.76 8.66
N ARG A 242 -17.84 15.95 9.20
CA ARG A 242 -18.76 16.10 10.33
C ARG A 242 -20.17 16.21 9.79
N PRO A 243 -21.15 15.44 10.31
CA PRO A 243 -22.53 15.59 9.93
C PRO A 243 -22.99 17.05 10.06
N THR A 244 -23.77 17.54 9.12
CA THR A 244 -24.36 18.88 9.16
C THR A 244 -25.87 18.79 9.38
N CYS A 245 -26.45 19.80 10.01
CA CYS A 245 -27.90 19.89 10.11
C CYS A 245 -28.50 20.38 8.78
N VAL A 246 -29.84 20.44 8.67
CA VAL A 246 -30.55 20.97 7.48
C VAL A 246 -30.15 22.41 7.14
N ARG A 247 -29.60 23.15 8.10
CA ARG A 247 -29.08 24.52 7.92
C ARG A 247 -27.56 24.56 7.73
N GLU A 248 -26.94 23.42 7.44
CA GLU A 248 -25.51 23.26 7.15
C GLU A 248 -24.57 23.63 8.31
N HIS A 249 -25.08 23.67 9.55
CA HIS A 249 -24.22 23.80 10.73
C HIS A 249 -23.65 22.42 11.11
N SER A 250 -22.32 22.34 11.19
CA SER A 250 -21.58 21.12 11.55
C SER A 250 -21.83 20.71 12.99
N TYR A 251 -22.05 19.41 13.20
CA TYR A 251 -22.12 18.86 14.54
C TYR A 251 -20.72 18.83 15.18
N CYS A 252 -20.69 18.88 16.51
CA CYS A 252 -19.45 18.80 17.27
C CYS A 252 -19.15 17.36 17.63
N TYR A 253 -17.90 16.92 17.42
CA TYR A 253 -17.46 15.63 17.95
C TYR A 253 -17.64 15.60 19.47
N ASP A 254 -18.19 14.49 19.97
CA ASP A 254 -18.44 14.27 21.38
C ASP A 254 -17.55 13.14 21.92
N SER A 255 -17.68 11.95 21.34
CA SER A 255 -17.00 10.75 21.84
C SER A 255 -16.92 9.65 20.78
N PHE A 256 -16.11 8.62 21.03
CA PHE A 256 -16.09 7.39 20.23
C PHE A 256 -16.74 6.26 21.02
N ASP A 257 -17.67 5.54 20.40
CA ASP A 257 -18.31 4.38 21.01
C ASP A 257 -17.53 3.11 20.67
N GLU A 258 -16.68 2.64 21.60
CA GLU A 258 -15.86 1.44 21.39
C GLU A 258 -16.69 0.17 21.11
N LYS A 259 -17.92 0.09 21.63
CA LYS A 259 -18.77 -1.10 21.46
C LYS A 259 -19.31 -1.21 20.03
N TYR A 260 -19.69 -0.09 19.44
CA TYR A 260 -20.27 -0.05 18.09
C TYR A 260 -19.29 0.46 17.02
N GLN A 261 -18.09 0.89 17.43
CA GLN A 261 -17.06 1.50 16.58
C GLN A 261 -17.60 2.72 15.79
N THR A 262 -18.45 3.54 16.42
CA THR A 262 -19.09 4.71 15.79
C THR A 262 -18.67 6.01 16.45
N LEU A 263 -18.44 7.04 15.65
CA LEU A 263 -18.21 8.41 16.14
C LEU A 263 -19.54 9.01 16.59
N LYS A 264 -19.58 9.60 17.79
CA LYS A 264 -20.75 10.32 18.29
C LYS A 264 -20.56 11.81 18.10
N PHE A 265 -21.60 12.42 17.57
CA PHE A 265 -21.66 13.86 17.36
C PHE A 265 -22.83 14.47 18.12
N THR A 266 -22.61 15.65 18.68
CA THR A 266 -23.62 16.44 19.38
C THR A 266 -24.04 17.63 18.52
N ARG A 267 -25.33 17.98 18.63
CA ARG A 267 -25.91 19.10 17.88
C ARG A 267 -25.13 20.41 18.09
N PRO A 268 -25.01 21.25 17.04
CA PRO A 268 -24.36 22.55 17.15
C PRO A 268 -25.14 23.51 18.06
N LYS A 269 -24.46 24.53 18.61
CA LYS A 269 -25.08 25.51 19.52
C LYS A 269 -26.13 26.37 18.81
N GLU A 270 -25.94 26.59 17.52
CA GLU A 270 -26.81 27.29 16.58
C GLU A 270 -28.20 26.62 16.47
N CYS A 271 -28.28 25.31 16.75
CA CYS A 271 -29.55 24.59 16.81
C CYS A 271 -30.37 24.87 18.07
N ALA A 272 -29.81 25.55 19.09
CA ALA A 272 -30.53 25.82 20.34
C ALA A 272 -31.75 26.73 20.15
N SER A 273 -31.64 27.72 19.24
CA SER A 273 -32.70 28.68 18.88
C SER A 273 -33.34 28.38 17.51
N CYS A 274 -33.09 27.20 16.93
CA CYS A 274 -33.59 26.84 15.61
C CYS A 274 -35.08 26.45 15.68
N PRO A 275 -35.94 26.94 14.75
CA PRO A 275 -37.35 26.55 14.70
C PRO A 275 -37.57 25.05 14.48
N LEU A 276 -36.61 24.37 13.85
CA LEU A 276 -36.66 22.93 13.55
C LEU A 276 -36.10 22.05 14.67
N ARG A 277 -35.75 22.62 15.84
CA ARG A 277 -35.04 21.92 16.92
C ARG A 277 -35.74 20.66 17.44
N ASP A 278 -37.07 20.65 17.44
CA ASP A 278 -37.89 19.52 17.91
C ASP A 278 -38.53 18.74 16.74
N ASP A 279 -38.12 19.04 15.51
CA ASP A 279 -38.52 18.30 14.31
C ASP A 279 -37.72 17.00 14.18
N SER A 280 -38.32 15.99 13.58
CA SER A 280 -37.69 14.74 13.14
C SER A 280 -36.42 14.95 12.29
N LEU A 281 -36.33 16.09 11.58
CA LEU A 281 -35.18 16.46 10.74
C LEU A 281 -33.97 16.98 11.55
N CYS A 282 -34.14 17.35 12.83
CA CYS A 282 -33.06 17.83 13.68
C CYS A 282 -32.67 16.77 14.72
N GLN A 283 -31.62 16.01 14.40
CA GLN A 283 -31.13 14.97 15.31
C GLN A 283 -30.35 15.57 16.48
N ARG A 284 -30.60 15.10 17.70
CA ARG A 284 -29.81 15.53 18.88
C ARG A 284 -28.41 14.92 18.89
N PHE A 285 -28.32 13.69 18.38
CA PHE A 285 -27.10 12.92 18.24
C PHE A 285 -27.06 12.31 16.85
N SER A 286 -25.91 12.38 16.21
CA SER A 286 -25.61 11.68 14.96
C SER A 286 -24.54 10.63 15.23
N LYS A 287 -24.62 9.50 14.53
CA LYS A 287 -23.75 8.33 14.64
C LYS A 287 -23.15 7.99 13.29
#